data_AF-A0A4R4MTU1-F1
#
_entry.id   AF-A0A4R4MTU1-F1
#
_cell.length_a   1.000
_cell.length_b   1.000
_cell.length_c   1.000
_cell.angle_alpha   90.00
_cell.angle_beta   90.00
_cell.angle_gamma   90.00
#
_symmetry.space_group_name_H-M   'P 1'
#
loop_
_entity.id
_entity.type
_entity.pdbx_description
1 polymer ?
#
loop_
_entity_poly.entity_id
_entity_poly.type
_entity_poly.pdbx_seq_one_letter_code
_entity_poly.pdbx_strand_id
1 'polypeptide(L)'
;MQHRANARINRKVRKGRGKVMGMDVLILHTVGKRSGERRETPVAWFPDEEGARLIVASGGGDRHPDWFTNLMAHADRASMELPGRGAVPVTPQRLEGADREEAWQRIAAAQPRIAKYQSKSEREYPVVRLTPR
;
A
#
# COMPACT_ATOMS: atom_id res chain seq x y z
N MET A 1 -18.39 -7.36 -2.81
CA MET A 1 -17.81 -7.17 -4.17
C MET A 1 -16.29 -6.99 -4.15
N GLN A 2 -15.74 -6.15 -3.28
CA GLN A 2 -14.30 -5.84 -3.21
C GLN A 2 -13.39 -7.03 -2.82
N HIS A 3 -13.79 -7.87 -1.86
CA HIS A 3 -13.00 -9.07 -1.49
C HIS A 3 -12.78 -10.06 -2.64
N ARG A 4 -13.79 -10.26 -3.51
CA ARG A 4 -13.67 -11.14 -4.69
C ARG A 4 -12.72 -10.56 -5.73
N ALA A 5 -12.75 -9.24 -5.93
CA ALA A 5 -11.83 -8.54 -6.82
C ALA A 5 -10.38 -8.66 -6.31
N ASN A 6 -10.16 -8.44 -5.00
CA ASN A 6 -8.85 -8.57 -4.37
C ASN A 6 -8.30 -9.99 -4.52
N ALA A 7 -9.11 -11.02 -4.24
CA ALA A 7 -8.69 -12.41 -4.40
C ALA A 7 -8.22 -12.75 -5.82
N ARG A 8 -8.89 -12.19 -6.85
CA ARG A 8 -8.48 -12.37 -8.26
C ARG A 8 -7.14 -11.69 -8.55
N ILE A 9 -6.92 -10.49 -8.02
CA ILE A 9 -5.66 -9.75 -8.19
C ILE A 9 -4.53 -10.47 -7.44
N ASN A 10 -4.74 -10.86 -6.18
CA ASN A 10 -3.75 -11.58 -5.38
C ASN A 10 -3.27 -12.85 -6.08
N ARG A 11 -4.19 -13.62 -6.70
CA ARG A 11 -3.81 -14.80 -7.49
C ARG A 11 -2.91 -14.46 -8.68
N LYS A 12 -3.11 -13.31 -9.33
CA LYS A 12 -2.23 -12.86 -10.42
C LYS A 12 -0.87 -12.43 -9.90
N VAL A 13 -0.84 -11.65 -8.82
CA VAL A 13 0.40 -11.20 -8.17
C VAL A 13 1.25 -12.39 -7.74
N ARG A 14 0.66 -13.39 -7.07
CA ARG A 14 1.34 -14.65 -6.68
C ARG A 14 1.89 -15.46 -7.86
N LYS A 15 1.32 -15.30 -9.07
CA LYS A 15 1.83 -15.89 -10.32
C LYS A 15 2.87 -15.02 -11.03
N GLY A 16 3.41 -13.99 -10.38
CA GLY A 16 4.37 -13.05 -10.97
C GLY A 16 3.75 -11.92 -11.80
N ARG A 17 2.42 -11.88 -11.96
CA ARG A 17 1.73 -10.83 -12.75
C ARG A 17 1.33 -9.67 -11.84
N GLY A 18 2.32 -8.84 -11.52
CA GLY A 18 2.24 -7.74 -10.57
C GLY A 18 1.65 -6.43 -11.08
N LYS A 19 1.28 -6.30 -12.36
CA LYS A 19 0.81 -5.03 -12.91
C LYS A 19 -0.72 -4.95 -13.00
N VAL A 20 -1.30 -3.89 -12.47
CA VAL A 20 -2.73 -3.56 -12.58
C VAL A 20 -2.86 -2.11 -13.05
N MET A 21 -3.56 -1.90 -14.17
CA MET A 21 -3.74 -0.57 -14.78
C MET A 21 -2.41 0.21 -14.96
N GLY A 22 -1.33 -0.50 -15.28
CA GLY A 22 0.01 0.08 -15.47
C GLY A 22 0.84 0.31 -14.19
N MET A 23 0.28 0.04 -13.01
CA MET A 23 0.98 0.18 -11.72
C MET A 23 1.47 -1.16 -11.21
N ASP A 24 2.66 -1.17 -10.59
CA ASP A 24 3.15 -2.33 -9.86
C ASP A 24 2.40 -2.50 -8.54
N VAL A 25 2.00 -3.73 -8.25
CA VAL A 25 1.14 -4.10 -7.14
C VAL A 25 1.81 -5.20 -6.32
N LEU A 26 1.75 -5.03 -5.01
CA LEU A 26 2.09 -6.03 -4.00
C LEU A 26 0.84 -6.44 -3.24
N ILE A 27 0.88 -7.58 -2.57
CA ILE A 27 -0.17 -7.96 -1.62
C ILE A 27 0.29 -7.50 -0.25
N LEU A 28 -0.51 -6.65 0.39
CA LEU A 28 -0.31 -6.23 1.76
C LEU A 28 -1.12 -7.12 2.70
N HIS A 29 -0.44 -7.72 3.68
CA HIS A 29 -1.06 -8.49 4.74
C HIS A 29 -1.19 -7.62 5.99
N THR A 30 -2.41 -7.54 6.51
CA THR A 30 -2.71 -6.78 7.73
C THR A 30 -3.62 -7.59 8.64
N VAL A 31 -3.78 -7.13 9.87
CA VAL A 31 -4.76 -7.66 10.83
C VAL A 31 -5.83 -6.62 11.07
N GLY A 32 -7.10 -7.01 10.96
CA GLY A 32 -8.23 -6.11 11.17
C GLY A 32 -8.21 -5.49 12.57
N LYS A 33 -8.10 -4.16 12.67
CA LYS A 33 -8.05 -3.44 13.96
C LYS A 33 -9.21 -3.80 14.90
N ARG A 34 -10.39 -4.03 14.35
CA ARG A 34 -11.61 -4.37 15.11
C ARG A 34 -11.87 -5.87 15.20
N SER A 35 -11.59 -6.61 14.12
CA SER A 35 -12.00 -8.02 14.01
C SER A 35 -10.90 -9.02 14.36
N GLY A 36 -9.63 -8.60 14.41
CA GLY A 36 -8.49 -9.51 14.58
C GLY A 36 -8.23 -10.44 13.38
N GLU A 37 -9.05 -10.39 12.33
CA GLU A 37 -8.93 -11.25 11.15
C GLU A 37 -7.77 -10.82 10.24
N ARG A 38 -7.10 -11.79 9.63
CA ARG A 38 -6.11 -11.51 8.59
C ARG A 38 -6.79 -10.96 7.33
N ARG A 39 -6.22 -9.91 6.76
CA ARG A 39 -6.69 -9.25 5.54
C ARG A 39 -5.57 -9.17 4.51
N GLU A 40 -5.90 -9.49 3.28
CA GLU A 40 -5.01 -9.32 2.12
C GLU A 40 -5.54 -8.22 1.22
N THR A 41 -4.73 -7.20 0.95
CA THR A 41 -5.11 -6.09 0.10
C THR A 41 -4.05 -5.86 -0.98
N PRO A 42 -4.39 -6.00 -2.26
CA PRO A 42 -3.48 -5.59 -3.33
C PRO A 42 -3.38 -4.06 -3.33
N VAL A 43 -2.17 -3.53 -3.22
CA VAL A 43 -1.90 -2.08 -3.22
C VAL A 43 -0.80 -1.75 -4.23
N ALA A 44 -0.94 -0.60 -4.88
CA ALA A 44 0.13 -0.06 -5.73
C ALA A 44 1.33 0.32 -4.85
N TRP A 45 2.54 0.06 -5.34
CA TRP A 45 3.77 0.41 -4.63
C TRP A 45 4.78 1.11 -5.54
N PHE A 46 5.68 1.85 -4.90
CA PHE A 46 6.78 2.56 -5.54
C PHE A 46 8.09 2.22 -4.82
N PRO A 47 9.23 2.13 -5.52
CA PRO A 47 10.51 1.88 -4.88
C PRO A 47 10.88 3.03 -3.95
N ASP A 48 11.54 2.68 -2.85
CA ASP A 48 12.18 3.63 -1.94
C ASP A 48 13.61 3.18 -1.63
N GLU A 49 14.29 3.99 -0.83
CA GLU A 49 15.64 3.73 -0.33
C GLU A 49 15.74 2.36 0.38
N GLU A 50 16.94 1.78 0.35
CA GLU A 50 17.29 0.53 1.07
C GLU A 50 16.36 -0.67 0.78
N GLY A 51 15.74 -0.70 -0.39
CA GLY A 51 14.83 -1.78 -0.77
C GLY A 51 13.45 -1.69 -0.11
N ALA A 52 13.13 -0.56 0.54
CA ALA A 52 11.80 -0.28 1.04
C ALA A 52 10.80 0.03 -0.10
N ARG A 53 9.52 0.04 0.27
CA ARG A 53 8.40 0.20 -0.67
C ARG A 53 7.44 1.27 -0.16
N LEU A 54 7.15 2.27 -0.96
CA LEU A 54 6.15 3.29 -0.65
C LEU A 54 4.78 2.84 -1.14
N ILE A 55 3.77 2.99 -0.29
CA ILE A 55 2.36 2.80 -0.64
C ILE A 55 1.54 4.03 -0.24
N VAL A 56 0.47 4.31 -0.99
CA VAL A 56 -0.37 5.51 -0.77
C VAL A 56 -1.78 5.09 -0.35
N ALA A 57 -2.25 5.63 0.78
CA ALA A 57 -3.60 5.44 1.29
C ALA A 57 -4.62 6.39 0.60
N SER A 58 -4.74 6.22 -0.73
CA SER A 58 -5.62 7.01 -1.62
C SER A 58 -7.03 6.44 -1.81
N GLY A 59 -7.27 5.18 -1.43
CA GLY A 59 -8.59 4.56 -1.46
C GLY A 59 -9.47 4.94 -0.26
N GLY A 60 -10.78 4.67 -0.34
CA GLY A 60 -11.72 4.87 0.78
C GLY A 60 -12.61 6.10 0.70
N GLY A 61 -12.56 6.86 -0.42
CA GLY A 61 -13.31 8.11 -0.57
C GLY A 61 -12.86 9.11 0.49
N ASP A 62 -13.82 9.61 1.27
CA ASP A 62 -13.58 10.60 2.33
C ASP A 62 -12.86 10.01 3.55
N ARG A 63 -12.77 8.68 3.66
CA ARG A 63 -12.12 7.99 4.79
C ARG A 63 -10.80 7.35 4.37
N HIS A 64 -9.93 7.13 5.35
CA HIS A 64 -8.77 6.27 5.14
C HIS A 64 -9.21 4.83 4.85
N PRO A 65 -8.48 4.10 3.99
CA PRO A 65 -8.82 2.73 3.68
C PRO A 65 -8.55 1.82 4.90
N ASP A 66 -9.34 0.76 5.04
CA ASP A 66 -9.26 -0.14 6.19
C ASP A 66 -7.84 -0.69 6.41
N TRP A 67 -7.14 -1.07 5.34
CA TRP A 67 -5.76 -1.58 5.42
C TRP A 67 -4.80 -0.58 6.07
N PHE A 68 -4.99 0.73 5.86
CA PHE A 68 -4.15 1.75 6.48
C PHE A 68 -4.40 1.81 7.98
N THR A 69 -5.68 1.83 8.38
CA THR A 69 -6.03 1.83 9.81
C THR A 69 -5.61 0.56 10.53
N ASN A 70 -5.61 -0.58 9.82
CA ASN A 70 -5.09 -1.86 10.31
C ASN A 70 -3.57 -1.82 10.50
N LEU A 71 -2.82 -1.30 9.53
CA LEU A 71 -1.36 -1.16 9.63
C LEU A 71 -0.95 -0.31 10.83
N MET A 72 -1.61 0.84 11.02
CA MET A 72 -1.27 1.74 12.12
C MET A 72 -1.62 1.16 13.49
N ALA A 73 -2.59 0.23 13.55
CA ALA A 73 -2.96 -0.44 14.80
C ALA A 73 -2.09 -1.67 15.12
N HIS A 74 -1.58 -2.37 14.10
CA HIS A 74 -0.89 -3.65 14.23
C HIS A 74 0.35 -3.71 13.32
N ALA A 75 1.24 -2.73 13.46
CA ALA A 75 2.43 -2.57 12.62
C ALA A 75 3.38 -3.78 12.69
N ASP A 76 3.48 -4.40 13.86
CA ASP A 76 4.30 -5.58 14.16
C ASP A 76 3.85 -6.84 13.39
N ARG A 77 2.58 -6.87 12.95
CA ARG A 77 1.93 -8.01 12.28
C ARG A 77 1.78 -7.83 10.77
N ALA A 78 2.48 -6.85 10.19
CA ALA A 78 2.45 -6.58 8.76
C ALA A 78 3.46 -7.42 7.97
N SER A 79 3.05 -7.88 6.79
CA SER A 79 3.92 -8.47 5.77
C SER A 79 3.49 -8.06 4.36
N MET A 80 4.38 -8.22 3.38
CA MET A 80 4.08 -7.98 1.98
C MET A 80 4.49 -9.16 1.10
N GLU A 81 3.75 -9.42 0.03
CA GLU A 81 4.15 -10.31 -1.06
C GLU A 81 4.41 -9.50 -2.32
N LEU A 82 5.65 -9.55 -2.81
CA LEU A 82 5.99 -9.04 -4.14
C LEU A 82 5.55 -10.06 -5.21
N PRO A 83 5.36 -9.61 -6.47
CA PRO A 83 4.93 -10.50 -7.54
C PRO A 83 5.81 -11.75 -7.68
N GLY A 84 5.20 -12.93 -7.58
CA GLY A 84 5.87 -14.22 -7.70
C GLY A 84 6.78 -14.59 -6.53
N ARG A 85 6.73 -13.85 -5.42
CA ARG A 85 7.56 -14.08 -4.22
C ARG A 85 6.69 -14.44 -3.02
N GLY A 86 7.28 -15.11 -2.04
CA GLY A 86 6.66 -15.37 -0.75
C GLY A 86 6.47 -14.10 0.08
N ALA A 87 5.67 -14.22 1.14
CA ALA A 87 5.43 -13.11 2.07
C ALA A 87 6.69 -12.82 2.89
N VAL A 88 7.06 -11.56 3.01
CA VAL A 88 8.15 -11.08 3.86
C VAL A 88 7.60 -10.15 4.94
N PRO A 89 7.98 -10.31 6.21
CA PRO A 89 7.61 -9.36 7.26
C PRO A 89 8.15 -7.97 6.93
N VAL A 90 7.38 -6.94 7.27
CA VAL A 90 7.78 -5.54 7.08
C VAL A 90 7.50 -4.71 8.32
N THR A 91 8.22 -3.60 8.45
CA THR A 91 7.94 -2.53 9.39
C THR A 91 7.28 -1.39 8.61
N PRO A 92 6.00 -1.09 8.86
CA PRO A 92 5.34 0.05 8.25
C PRO A 92 5.65 1.34 9.03
N GLN A 93 6.06 2.38 8.31
CA GLN A 93 6.27 3.73 8.83
C GLN A 93 5.38 4.71 8.06
N ARG A 94 4.49 5.41 8.76
CA ARG A 94 3.80 6.57 8.16
C ARG A 94 4.81 7.69 8.02
N LEU A 95 4.97 8.20 6.80
CA LEU A 95 5.82 9.36 6.54
C LEU A 95 5.08 10.65 6.85
N GLU A 96 5.80 11.61 7.42
CA GLU A 96 5.31 12.94 7.80
C GLU A 96 6.34 14.00 7.40
N GLY A 97 5.93 15.27 7.32
CA GLY A 97 6.83 16.39 7.03
C GLY A 97 7.64 16.22 5.74
N ALA A 98 8.95 16.46 5.82
CA ALA A 98 9.87 16.43 4.69
C ALA A 98 9.95 15.03 4.04
N ASP A 99 10.06 13.97 4.84
CA ASP A 99 10.12 12.59 4.33
C ASP A 99 8.89 12.24 3.47
N ARG A 100 7.72 12.72 3.89
CA ARG A 100 6.49 12.53 3.11
C ARG A 100 6.55 13.29 1.80
N GLU A 101 6.99 14.55 1.82
CA GLU A 101 7.04 15.40 0.64
C GLU A 101 8.01 14.84 -0.42
N GLU A 102 9.19 14.39 0.01
CA GLU A 102 10.16 13.76 -0.89
C GLU A 102 9.61 12.47 -1.51
N ALA A 103 9.02 11.61 -0.69
CA ALA A 103 8.35 10.40 -1.17
C ALA A 103 7.21 10.73 -2.14
N TRP A 104 6.44 11.78 -1.83
CA TRP A 104 5.32 12.23 -2.65
C TRP A 104 5.77 12.73 -4.02
N GLN A 105 6.86 13.49 -4.11
CA GLN A 105 7.43 13.94 -5.37
C GLN A 105 7.82 12.75 -6.26
N ARG A 106 8.48 11.73 -5.70
CA ARG A 106 8.84 10.49 -6.42
C ARG A 106 7.58 9.77 -6.94
N ILE A 107 6.56 9.64 -6.09
CA ILE A 107 5.29 9.00 -6.46
C ILE A 107 4.57 9.81 -7.54
N ALA A 108 4.50 11.13 -7.42
CA ALA A 108 3.82 12.01 -8.37
C ALA A 108 4.50 12.00 -9.74
N ALA A 109 5.84 11.94 -9.78
CA ALA A 109 6.60 11.78 -11.02
C ALA A 109 6.33 10.42 -11.68
N ALA A 110 6.30 9.34 -10.91
CA ALA A 110 6.04 7.99 -11.42
C ALA A 110 4.58 7.76 -11.82
N GLN A 111 3.62 8.37 -11.11
CA GLN A 111 2.20 8.23 -11.33
C GLN A 111 1.45 9.56 -11.15
N PRO A 112 1.43 10.42 -12.19
CA PRO A 112 0.76 11.72 -12.14
C PRO A 112 -0.74 11.64 -11.82
N ARG A 113 -1.39 10.50 -12.10
CA ARG A 113 -2.81 10.31 -11.78
C ARG A 113 -3.07 10.34 -10.27
N ILE A 114 -2.18 9.80 -9.45
CA ILE A 114 -2.33 9.82 -7.99
C ILE A 114 -2.27 11.25 -7.47
N ALA A 115 -1.35 12.07 -7.97
CA ALA A 115 -1.26 13.48 -7.65
C ALA A 115 -2.54 14.25 -8.05
N LYS A 116 -3.08 13.97 -9.25
CA LYS A 116 -4.35 14.55 -9.71
C LYS A 116 -5.55 14.14 -8.84
N TYR A 117 -5.54 12.94 -8.25
CA TYR A 117 -6.60 12.53 -7.32
C TYR A 117 -6.45 13.24 -5.97
N GLN A 118 -5.24 13.35 -5.44
CA GLN A 118 -4.96 14.10 -4.23
C GLN A 118 -5.41 15.55 -4.33
N SER A 119 -5.14 16.23 -5.45
CA SER A 119 -5.51 17.65 -5.62
C SER A 119 -7.02 17.89 -5.61
N LYS A 120 -7.83 16.85 -5.78
CA LYS A 120 -9.29 16.90 -5.71
C LYS A 120 -9.84 16.46 -4.36
N SER A 121 -8.97 16.03 -3.45
CA SER A 121 -9.34 15.58 -2.12
C SER A 121 -8.95 16.63 -1.10
N GLU A 122 -9.85 16.92 -0.18
CA GLU A 122 -9.56 17.77 0.99
C GLU A 122 -8.63 17.07 1.99
N ARG A 123 -8.46 15.75 1.87
CA ARG A 123 -7.64 14.92 2.75
C ARG A 123 -6.27 14.67 2.14
N GLU A 124 -5.22 15.00 2.86
CA GLU A 124 -3.87 14.54 2.52
C GLU A 124 -3.79 13.00 2.62
N TYR A 125 -3.36 12.34 1.55
CA TYR A 125 -3.19 10.90 1.49
C TYR A 125 -1.95 10.52 2.29
N PRO A 126 -2.10 9.64 3.30
CA PRO A 126 -0.95 9.08 3.99
C PRO A 126 -0.07 8.31 3.01
N VAL A 127 1.23 8.52 3.13
CA VAL A 127 2.26 7.72 2.48
C VAL A 127 2.87 6.83 3.56
N VAL A 128 2.98 5.53 3.27
CA VAL A 128 3.57 4.55 4.19
C VAL A 128 4.76 3.91 3.51
N ARG A 129 5.92 3.97 4.18
CA ARG A 129 7.11 3.19 3.84
C ARG A 129 7.01 1.82 4.48
N LEU A 130 7.23 0.77 3.68
CA LEU A 130 7.35 -0.60 4.14
C LEU A 130 8.80 -1.03 4.01
N THR A 131 9.47 -1.18 5.14
CA THR A 131 10.85 -1.67 5.20
C THR A 131 10.84 -3.17 5.48
N PRO A 132 11.43 -4.02 4.63
CA PRO A 132 11.62 -5.44 4.94
C PRO A 132 12.34 -5.64 6.27
N ARG A 133 11.93 -6.66 7.03
CA ARG A 133 12.59 -7.09 8.26
C ARG A 133 13.50 -8.28 8.00
#